data_AF-A0A931XVI9-F1
#
_entry.id   AF-A0A931XVI9-F1
#
_cell.length_a   1.000
_cell.length_b   1.000
_cell.length_c   1.000
_cell.angle_alpha   90.00
_cell.angle_beta   90.00
_cell.angle_gamma   90.00
#
_symmetry.space_group_name_H-M   'P 1'
#
loop_
_entity.id
_entity.type
_entity.pdbx_description
1 polymer ?
#
loop_
_entity_poly.entity_id
_entity_poly.type
_entity_poly.pdbx_seq_one_letter_code
_entity_poly.pdbx_strand_id
1 'polypeptide(L)'
;MVAEQLSGRGITDPRVLAVLGRVPRHEFVPPEVRDRAYEDRPLPIGEGQTVSQPYMVALMTECLGLQGTERVLEVGTGSGYQTAVLLELAGEVFSVERNAVLAARARETLERLGYRGFEILVGNGSGGWPAHAPYDGIVVTANAPRVPEVLREQLRVGGRLVIPVGSSRQQELRRVVRHDRGFSERVVTGCVFVPLVGQHGWASDGELD
;
A
#
# COMPACT_ATOMS: atom_id res chain seq x y z
N MET A 1 7.19 18.78 -2.72
CA MET A 1 6.99 17.31 -2.76
C MET A 1 7.71 16.65 -3.94
N VAL A 2 7.21 16.73 -5.18
CA VAL A 2 7.71 15.89 -6.30
C VAL A 2 9.21 16.07 -6.62
N ALA A 3 9.67 17.30 -6.91
CA ALA A 3 11.06 17.53 -7.33
C ALA A 3 12.08 17.22 -6.22
N GLU A 4 11.88 17.76 -5.02
CA GLU A 4 12.87 17.71 -3.94
C GLU A 4 12.78 16.44 -3.09
N GLN A 5 11.57 15.96 -2.78
CA GLN A 5 11.38 14.88 -1.80
C GLN A 5 11.27 13.50 -2.46
N LEU A 6 10.93 13.43 -3.74
CA LEU A 6 10.78 12.16 -4.47
C LEU A 6 11.92 11.95 -5.46
N SER A 7 12.02 12.83 -6.47
CA SER A 7 13.02 12.67 -7.54
C SER A 7 14.46 12.76 -7.02
N GLY A 8 14.74 13.73 -6.14
CA GLY A 8 16.04 13.86 -5.48
C GLY A 8 16.44 12.66 -4.60
N ARG A 9 15.52 11.74 -4.33
CA ARG A 9 15.74 10.54 -3.50
C ARG A 9 15.61 9.23 -4.27
N GLY A 10 15.67 9.28 -5.60
CA GLY A 10 15.77 8.09 -6.45
C GLY A 10 14.46 7.52 -6.97
N ILE A 11 13.32 8.22 -6.80
CA ILE A 11 12.11 7.91 -7.56
C ILE A 11 12.29 8.42 -8.99
N THR A 12 12.22 7.52 -9.97
CA THR A 12 12.61 7.79 -11.36
C THR A 12 11.50 7.54 -12.38
N ASP A 13 10.43 6.81 -12.04
CA ASP A 13 9.29 6.62 -12.94
C ASP A 13 8.50 7.94 -13.08
N PRO A 14 8.50 8.58 -14.27
CA PRO A 14 7.82 9.86 -14.47
C PRO A 14 6.30 9.75 -14.28
N ARG A 15 5.70 8.58 -14.49
CA ARG A 15 4.25 8.37 -14.28
C ARG A 15 3.93 8.37 -12.79
N VAL A 16 4.76 7.74 -11.97
CA VAL A 16 4.62 7.77 -10.50
C VAL A 16 4.76 9.20 -10.01
N LEU A 17 5.80 9.93 -10.45
CA LEU A 17 6.00 11.34 -10.07
C LEU A 17 4.80 12.23 -10.47
N ALA A 18 4.27 12.04 -11.68
CA ALA A 18 3.11 12.79 -12.18
C ALA A 18 1.84 12.51 -11.36
N VAL A 19 1.58 11.24 -11.03
CA VAL A 19 0.43 10.84 -10.21
C VAL A 19 0.52 11.44 -8.81
N LEU A 20 1.67 11.32 -8.15
CA LEU A 20 1.87 11.89 -6.82
C LEU A 20 1.70 13.42 -6.82
N GLY A 21 2.03 14.11 -7.92
CA GLY A 21 1.79 15.53 -8.07
C GLY A 21 0.32 15.94 -8.26
N ARG A 22 -0.54 15.01 -8.71
CA ARG A 22 -1.94 15.25 -9.07
C ARG A 22 -2.92 14.79 -7.99
N VAL A 23 -2.68 13.64 -7.36
CA VAL A 23 -3.61 13.09 -6.36
C VAL A 23 -3.66 14.04 -5.15
N PRO A 24 -4.84 14.57 -4.77
CA PRO A 24 -4.95 15.61 -3.75
C PRO A 24 -4.81 15.01 -2.34
N ARG A 25 -3.58 14.77 -1.89
CA ARG A 25 -3.28 14.10 -0.59
C ARG A 25 -4.01 14.70 0.62
N HIS A 26 -4.28 16.01 0.62
CA HIS A 26 -5.03 16.70 1.68
C HIS A 26 -6.49 16.24 1.82
N GLU A 27 -7.07 15.64 0.79
CA GLU A 27 -8.42 15.07 0.81
C GLU A 27 -8.47 13.74 1.58
N PHE A 28 -7.32 13.09 1.78
CA PHE A 28 -7.17 11.79 2.43
C PHE A 28 -6.66 11.90 3.87
N VAL A 29 -6.72 13.09 4.47
CA VAL A 29 -6.34 13.31 5.87
C VAL A 29 -7.38 14.18 6.61
N PRO A 30 -7.46 14.05 7.94
CA PRO A 30 -8.33 14.89 8.75
C PRO A 30 -8.02 16.39 8.60
N PRO A 31 -9.02 17.29 8.75
CA PRO A 31 -8.84 18.73 8.61
C PRO A 31 -7.67 19.31 9.40
N GLU A 32 -7.42 18.78 10.60
CA GLU A 32 -6.44 19.27 11.57
C GLU A 32 -4.99 19.09 11.09
N VAL A 33 -4.76 18.26 10.07
CA VAL A 33 -3.41 17.98 9.54
C VAL A 33 -3.27 18.30 8.05
N ARG A 34 -4.28 18.92 7.42
CA ARG A 34 -4.30 19.23 5.98
C ARG A 34 -3.16 20.16 5.55
N ASP A 35 -2.82 21.16 6.36
CA ASP A 35 -1.72 22.09 6.06
C ASP A 35 -0.36 21.39 5.92
N ARG A 36 -0.26 20.18 6.49
CA ARG A 36 0.94 19.35 6.53
C ARG A 36 0.86 18.18 5.55
N ALA A 37 -0.22 18.06 4.78
CA ALA A 37 -0.52 16.91 3.94
C ALA A 37 0.60 16.58 2.94
N TYR A 38 1.36 17.58 2.50
CA TYR A 38 2.41 17.45 1.50
C TYR A 38 3.83 17.44 2.07
N GLU A 39 3.97 17.39 3.39
CA GLU A 39 5.25 17.13 4.03
C GLU A 39 5.64 15.65 3.85
N ASP A 40 6.92 15.35 3.67
CA ASP A 40 7.36 13.96 3.51
C ASP A 40 7.45 13.21 4.84
N ARG A 41 6.30 12.97 5.46
CA ARG A 41 6.17 12.21 6.71
C ARG A 41 4.80 11.53 6.83
N PRO A 42 4.67 10.49 7.68
CA PRO A 42 3.35 9.94 7.98
C PRO A 42 2.50 10.95 8.75
N LEU A 43 1.18 10.90 8.53
CA LEU A 43 0.20 11.74 9.24
C LEU A 43 -0.91 10.87 9.85
N PRO A 44 -1.44 11.22 11.04
CA PRO A 44 -2.53 10.47 11.67
C PRO A 44 -3.81 10.59 10.84
N ILE A 45 -4.55 9.48 10.74
CA ILE A 45 -5.84 9.39 10.02
C ILE A 45 -6.99 8.93 10.93
N GLY A 46 -6.73 8.86 12.24
CA GLY A 46 -7.64 8.28 13.24
C GLY A 46 -7.44 6.78 13.42
N GLU A 47 -8.17 6.18 14.36
CA GLU A 47 -8.17 4.72 14.60
C GLU A 47 -6.78 4.11 14.90
N GLY A 48 -5.86 4.93 15.44
CA GLY A 48 -4.47 4.53 15.68
C GLY A 48 -3.63 4.31 14.41
N GLN A 49 -4.13 4.73 13.23
CA GLN A 49 -3.46 4.53 11.94
C GLN A 49 -2.87 5.84 11.39
N THR A 50 -1.99 5.67 10.40
CA THR A 50 -1.38 6.80 9.67
C THR A 50 -1.47 6.59 8.16
N VAL A 51 -1.55 7.68 7.40
CA VAL A 51 -1.23 7.64 5.97
C VAL A 51 0.30 7.67 5.82
N SER A 52 0.85 6.76 5.01
CA SER A 52 2.30 6.65 4.79
C SER A 52 2.89 7.92 4.19
N GLN A 53 4.16 8.21 4.46
CA GLN A 53 4.85 9.36 3.86
C GLN A 53 4.84 9.29 2.31
N PRO A 54 4.74 10.42 1.60
CA PRO A 54 4.76 10.49 0.14
C PRO A 54 5.89 9.70 -0.52
N TYR A 55 7.11 9.76 0.01
CA TYR A 55 8.26 9.00 -0.52
C TYR A 55 8.01 7.50 -0.50
N MET A 56 7.45 6.97 0.59
CA MET A 56 7.21 5.54 0.73
C MET A 56 6.09 5.08 -0.19
N VAL A 57 5.03 5.87 -0.33
CA VAL A 57 3.95 5.63 -1.32
C VAL A 57 4.53 5.58 -2.74
N ALA A 58 5.37 6.54 -3.11
CA ALA A 58 6.00 6.58 -4.42
C ALA A 58 6.92 5.37 -4.65
N LEU A 59 7.78 5.04 -3.69
CA LEU A 59 8.72 3.92 -3.78
C LEU A 59 8.01 2.57 -3.91
N MET A 60 6.97 2.34 -3.10
CA MET A 60 6.18 1.11 -3.15
C MET A 60 5.47 0.97 -4.49
N THR A 61 4.89 2.07 -4.99
CA THR A 61 4.21 2.12 -6.29
C THR A 61 5.18 1.86 -7.45
N GLU A 62 6.37 2.47 -7.44
CA GLU A 62 7.40 2.25 -8.45
C GLU A 62 7.89 0.78 -8.44
N CYS A 63 8.01 0.17 -7.26
CA CYS A 63 8.40 -1.24 -7.14
C CYS A 63 7.40 -2.22 -7.77
N LEU A 64 6.11 -1.86 -7.89
CA LEU A 64 5.11 -2.65 -8.58
C LEU A 64 5.29 -2.63 -10.12
N GLY A 65 5.88 -1.56 -10.66
CA GLY A 65 6.15 -1.43 -12.09
C GLY A 65 4.89 -1.55 -12.96
N LEU A 66 3.80 -0.92 -12.54
CA LEU A 66 2.48 -0.94 -13.19
C LEU A 66 2.54 -0.26 -14.58
N GLN A 67 1.71 -0.72 -15.52
CA GLN A 67 1.66 -0.29 -16.91
C GLN A 67 0.28 0.20 -17.36
N GLY A 68 -0.74 0.11 -16.51
CA GLY A 68 -2.08 0.69 -16.73
C GLY A 68 -3.20 -0.32 -16.89
N THR A 69 -2.90 -1.63 -16.92
CA THR A 69 -3.91 -2.69 -17.11
C THR A 69 -3.94 -3.71 -15.99
N GLU A 70 -3.07 -3.53 -15.00
CA GLU A 70 -2.87 -4.47 -13.90
C GLU A 70 -4.08 -4.53 -12.96
N ARG A 71 -4.35 -5.74 -12.45
CA ARG A 71 -5.16 -5.97 -11.26
C ARG A 71 -4.26 -5.94 -10.03
N VAL A 72 -4.50 -4.99 -9.13
CA VAL A 72 -3.70 -4.80 -7.92
C VAL A 72 -4.50 -5.15 -6.66
N LEU A 73 -3.88 -5.89 -5.75
CA LEU A 73 -4.35 -6.02 -4.37
C LEU A 73 -3.59 -5.03 -3.48
N GLU A 74 -4.32 -4.22 -2.72
CA GLU A 74 -3.80 -3.43 -1.61
C GLU A 74 -4.28 -4.06 -0.30
N VAL A 75 -3.35 -4.28 0.64
CA VAL A 75 -3.67 -4.72 2.00
C VAL A 75 -3.36 -3.56 2.95
N GLY A 76 -4.41 -3.02 3.56
CA GLY A 76 -4.39 -1.82 4.39
C GLY A 76 -4.85 -0.58 3.62
N THR A 77 -6.15 -0.46 3.35
CA THR A 77 -6.71 0.72 2.65
C THR A 77 -6.40 2.02 3.40
N GLY A 78 -6.47 2.01 4.74
CA GLY A 78 -6.21 3.19 5.57
C GLY A 78 -7.10 4.37 5.15
N SER A 79 -6.47 5.47 4.72
CA SER A 79 -7.22 6.64 4.24
C SER A 79 -7.71 6.52 2.79
N GLY A 80 -7.21 5.56 2.02
CA GLY A 80 -7.45 5.43 0.58
C GLY A 80 -6.47 6.20 -0.31
N TYR A 81 -5.45 6.87 0.25
CA TYR A 81 -4.50 7.64 -0.55
C TYR A 81 -3.64 6.77 -1.46
N GLN A 82 -3.11 5.65 -0.95
CA GLN A 82 -2.35 4.70 -1.76
C GLN A 82 -3.26 4.03 -2.79
N THR A 83 -4.51 3.70 -2.45
CA THR A 83 -5.54 3.24 -3.38
C THR A 83 -5.72 4.21 -4.55
N ALA A 84 -5.86 5.52 -4.28
CA ALA A 84 -6.01 6.55 -5.30
C ALA A 84 -4.78 6.64 -6.22
N VAL A 85 -3.58 6.54 -5.66
CA VAL A 85 -2.33 6.51 -6.44
C VAL A 85 -2.27 5.28 -7.34
N LEU A 86 -2.70 4.11 -6.85
CA LEU A 86 -2.74 2.88 -7.65
C LEU A 86 -3.78 2.98 -8.78
N LEU A 87 -4.95 3.56 -8.52
CA LEU A 87 -6.03 3.72 -9.51
C LEU A 87 -5.66 4.63 -10.69
N GLU A 88 -4.66 5.48 -10.52
CA GLU A 88 -4.11 6.30 -11.61
C GLU A 88 -3.10 5.55 -12.50
N LEU A 89 -2.69 4.33 -12.10
CA LEU A 89 -1.60 3.57 -12.72
C LEU A 89 -1.97 2.10 -13.04
N ALA A 90 -3.10 1.61 -12.54
CA ALA A 90 -3.59 0.24 -12.69
C ALA A 90 -4.97 0.21 -13.34
N GLY A 91 -5.37 -0.95 -13.85
CA GLY A 91 -6.71 -1.14 -14.42
C GLY A 91 -7.79 -1.29 -13.35
N GLU A 92 -7.49 -2.01 -12.27
CA GLU A 92 -8.40 -2.22 -11.14
C GLU A 92 -7.64 -2.43 -9.83
N VAL A 93 -8.21 -1.95 -8.72
CA VAL A 93 -7.61 -2.04 -7.38
C VAL A 93 -8.59 -2.66 -6.39
N PHE A 94 -8.23 -3.82 -5.87
CA PHE A 94 -8.91 -4.47 -4.76
C PHE A 94 -8.19 -4.10 -3.48
N SER A 95 -8.87 -3.49 -2.52
CA SER A 95 -8.25 -3.06 -1.26
C SER A 95 -8.93 -3.71 -0.06
N VAL A 96 -8.15 -4.22 0.89
CA VAL A 96 -8.68 -4.86 2.10
C VAL A 96 -8.30 -4.03 3.31
N GLU A 97 -9.29 -3.70 4.15
CA GLU A 97 -9.11 -2.95 5.38
C GLU A 97 -9.83 -3.65 6.54
N ARG A 98 -9.16 -3.79 7.68
CA ARG A 98 -9.72 -4.44 8.86
C ARG A 98 -10.64 -3.51 9.66
N ASN A 99 -10.39 -2.21 9.61
CA ASN A 99 -11.17 -1.20 10.31
C ASN A 99 -12.32 -0.68 9.43
N ALA A 100 -13.56 -1.04 9.79
CA ALA A 100 -14.76 -0.66 9.04
C ALA A 100 -14.95 0.86 8.89
N VAL A 101 -14.53 1.66 9.89
CA VAL A 101 -14.62 3.12 9.86
C VAL A 101 -13.68 3.70 8.82
N LEU A 102 -12.43 3.23 8.78
CA LEU A 102 -11.46 3.64 7.76
C LEU A 102 -11.89 3.22 6.36
N ALA A 103 -12.34 1.96 6.21
CA ALA A 103 -12.85 1.45 4.93
C ALA A 103 -14.02 2.29 4.38
N ALA A 104 -14.96 2.69 5.24
CA ALA A 104 -16.08 3.54 4.86
C ALA A 104 -15.63 4.94 4.43
N ARG A 105 -14.74 5.59 5.20
CA ARG A 105 -14.21 6.93 4.88
C ARG A 105 -13.36 6.94 3.60
N ALA A 106 -12.55 5.91 3.39
CA ALA A 106 -11.76 5.75 2.18
C ALA A 106 -12.67 5.62 0.95
N ARG A 107 -13.71 4.78 1.03
CA ARG A 107 -14.72 4.64 -0.03
C ARG A 107 -15.39 5.97 -0.35
N GLU A 108 -15.90 6.67 0.65
CA GLU A 108 -16.57 7.97 0.47
C GLU A 108 -15.63 8.99 -0.19
N THR A 109 -14.38 9.06 0.27
CA THR A 109 -13.37 9.98 -0.29
C THR A 109 -13.06 9.66 -1.75
N LEU A 110 -12.81 8.38 -2.07
CA LEU A 110 -12.52 7.94 -3.43
C LEU A 110 -13.72 8.20 -4.38
N GLU A 111 -14.94 7.90 -3.96
CA GLU A 111 -16.16 8.13 -4.74
C GLU A 111 -16.40 9.61 -4.99
N ARG A 112 -16.26 10.44 -3.95
CA ARG A 112 -16.41 11.91 -4.03
C ARG A 112 -15.37 12.54 -4.95
N LEU A 113 -14.14 12.02 -4.97
CA LEU A 113 -13.09 12.45 -5.89
C LEU A 113 -13.23 11.86 -7.31
N GLY A 114 -14.24 11.03 -7.55
CA GLY A 114 -14.58 10.51 -8.88
C GLY A 114 -13.81 9.26 -9.28
N TYR A 115 -13.05 8.64 -8.37
CA TYR A 115 -12.35 7.38 -8.67
C TYR A 115 -13.35 6.25 -8.93
N ARG A 116 -12.95 5.32 -9.82
CA ARG A 116 -13.68 4.13 -10.25
C ARG A 116 -12.69 2.98 -10.36
N GLY A 117 -13.16 1.75 -10.62
CA GLY A 117 -12.28 0.60 -10.79
C GLY A 117 -11.66 0.10 -9.47
N PHE A 118 -12.31 0.37 -8.34
CA PHE A 118 -11.88 -0.16 -7.05
C PHE A 118 -12.99 -0.93 -6.35
N GLU A 119 -12.58 -1.87 -5.50
CA GLU A 119 -13.43 -2.54 -4.53
C GLU A 119 -12.74 -2.52 -3.17
N ILE A 120 -13.48 -2.20 -2.10
CA ILE A 120 -12.95 -2.23 -0.73
C ILE A 120 -13.67 -3.31 0.06
N LEU A 121 -12.92 -4.29 0.57
CA LEU A 121 -13.40 -5.32 1.48
C LEU A 121 -13.08 -4.93 2.93
N VAL A 122 -14.08 -4.99 3.80
CA VAL A 122 -13.84 -4.97 5.25
C VAL A 122 -13.48 -6.40 5.69
N GLY A 123 -12.23 -6.62 6.07
CA GLY A 123 -11.77 -7.97 6.40
C GLY A 123 -10.29 -8.09 6.78
N ASN A 124 -9.85 -9.33 6.99
CA ASN A 124 -8.46 -9.63 7.31
C ASN A 124 -7.61 -9.73 6.03
N GLY A 125 -6.91 -8.67 5.69
CA GLY A 125 -6.05 -8.63 4.50
C GLY A 125 -4.77 -9.47 4.57
N SER A 126 -4.38 -10.02 5.72
CA SER A 126 -3.22 -10.94 5.78
C SER A 126 -3.45 -12.23 4.99
N GLY A 127 -4.72 -12.61 4.75
CA GLY A 127 -5.10 -13.73 3.87
C GLY A 127 -5.23 -13.35 2.39
N GLY A 128 -4.99 -12.09 2.04
CA GLY A 128 -5.30 -11.55 0.72
C GLY A 128 -6.80 -11.57 0.41
N TRP A 129 -7.14 -11.71 -0.87
CA TRP A 129 -8.53 -11.79 -1.32
C TRP A 129 -8.64 -12.79 -2.48
N PRO A 130 -8.68 -14.11 -2.18
CA PRO A 130 -8.59 -15.18 -3.18
C PRO A 130 -9.64 -15.12 -4.29
N ALA A 131 -10.82 -14.54 -4.02
CA ALA A 131 -11.92 -14.45 -4.99
C ALA A 131 -11.57 -13.64 -6.25
N HIS A 132 -10.61 -12.70 -6.18
CA HIS A 132 -10.17 -11.90 -7.33
C HIS A 132 -8.74 -12.20 -7.77
N ALA A 133 -8.07 -13.16 -7.10
CA ALA A 133 -6.76 -13.64 -7.53
C ALA A 133 -6.87 -14.34 -8.91
N PRO A 134 -5.78 -14.38 -9.69
CA PRO A 134 -4.45 -13.88 -9.37
C PRO A 134 -4.28 -12.36 -9.61
N TYR A 135 -3.31 -11.76 -8.92
CA TYR A 135 -2.97 -10.33 -8.99
C TYR A 135 -1.67 -10.07 -9.73
N ASP A 136 -1.66 -9.01 -10.54
CA ASP A 136 -0.49 -8.43 -11.19
C ASP A 136 0.47 -7.79 -10.18
N GLY A 137 -0.10 -7.14 -9.17
CA GLY A 137 0.63 -6.45 -8.12
C GLY A 137 -0.05 -6.66 -6.77
N ILE A 138 0.74 -6.82 -5.72
CA ILE A 138 0.26 -6.80 -4.33
C ILE A 138 1.08 -5.79 -3.57
N VAL A 139 0.43 -4.85 -2.88
CA VAL A 139 1.10 -3.93 -1.98
C VAL A 139 0.48 -4.04 -0.59
N VAL A 140 1.34 -4.19 0.42
CA VAL A 140 0.91 -4.28 1.82
C VAL A 140 1.43 -3.05 2.54
N THR A 141 0.53 -2.24 3.09
CA THR A 141 0.85 -0.96 3.77
C THR A 141 0.91 -1.12 5.28
N ALA A 142 1.26 -2.33 5.75
CA ALA A 142 1.45 -2.69 7.15
C ALA A 142 2.58 -3.72 7.30
N ASN A 143 3.29 -3.68 8.41
CA ASN A 143 4.43 -4.55 8.69
C ASN A 143 4.02 -5.97 9.05
N ALA A 144 4.54 -6.96 8.32
CA ALA A 144 4.34 -8.38 8.61
C ALA A 144 5.59 -8.99 9.29
N PRO A 145 5.44 -10.02 10.13
CA PRO A 145 6.60 -10.72 10.72
C PRO A 145 7.44 -11.46 9.66
N ARG A 146 6.79 -11.86 8.56
CA ARG A 146 7.39 -12.51 7.38
C ARG A 146 6.47 -12.25 6.18
N VAL A 147 6.96 -12.44 4.96
CA VAL A 147 6.11 -12.42 3.76
C VAL A 147 5.05 -13.55 3.87
N PRO A 148 3.74 -13.26 3.89
CA PRO A 148 2.72 -14.30 3.93
C PRO A 148 2.72 -15.15 2.65
N GLU A 149 2.78 -16.48 2.79
CA GLU A 149 2.78 -17.39 1.63
C GLU A 149 1.51 -17.27 0.80
N VAL A 150 0.36 -17.11 1.46
CA VAL A 150 -0.94 -16.93 0.82
C VAL A 150 -0.99 -15.72 -0.11
N LEU A 151 -0.21 -14.66 0.17
CA LEU A 151 -0.10 -13.50 -0.72
C LEU A 151 0.83 -13.81 -1.91
N ARG A 152 1.92 -14.57 -1.71
CA ARG A 152 2.79 -15.03 -2.80
C ARG A 152 2.03 -15.91 -3.80
N GLU A 153 1.20 -16.82 -3.29
CA GLU A 153 0.38 -17.74 -4.10
C GLU A 153 -0.67 -16.99 -4.95
N GLN A 154 -1.17 -15.86 -4.45
CA GLN A 154 -2.14 -15.02 -5.15
C GLN A 154 -1.53 -14.12 -6.24
N LEU A 155 -0.20 -14.03 -6.39
CA LEU A 155 0.42 -13.33 -7.52
C LEU A 155 0.29 -14.13 -8.81
N ARG A 156 0.06 -13.51 -9.97
CA ARG A 156 0.33 -14.18 -11.25
C ARG A 156 1.83 -14.30 -11.51
N VAL A 157 2.23 -15.16 -12.45
CA VAL A 157 3.61 -15.15 -12.97
C VAL A 157 3.96 -13.76 -13.51
N GLY A 158 5.17 -13.30 -13.21
CA GLY A 158 5.64 -11.95 -13.50
C GLY A 158 5.08 -10.88 -12.57
N GLY A 159 4.15 -11.22 -11.68
CA GLY A 159 3.57 -10.31 -10.70
C GLY A 159 4.55 -9.96 -9.59
N ARG A 160 4.31 -8.83 -8.92
CA ARG A 160 5.19 -8.33 -7.84
C ARG A 160 4.43 -8.08 -6.55
N LEU A 161 5.04 -8.44 -5.44
CA LEU A 161 4.56 -8.11 -4.11
C LEU A 161 5.54 -7.17 -3.42
N VAL A 162 5.02 -6.12 -2.80
CA VAL A 162 5.78 -5.12 -2.06
C VAL A 162 5.24 -5.05 -0.63
N ILE A 163 6.08 -5.32 0.35
CA ILE A 163 5.67 -5.51 1.74
C ILE A 163 6.75 -5.09 2.74
N PRO A 164 6.41 -4.36 3.81
CA PRO A 164 7.27 -4.17 4.97
C PRO A 164 7.33 -5.47 5.79
N VAL A 165 8.54 -5.95 6.07
CA VAL A 165 8.78 -7.16 6.86
C VAL A 165 9.85 -6.91 7.90
N GLY A 166 9.61 -7.35 9.12
CA GLY A 166 10.60 -7.34 10.18
C GLY A 166 9.97 -7.23 11.57
N SER A 167 10.81 -7.09 12.58
CA SER A 167 10.37 -6.93 13.97
C SER A 167 9.79 -5.53 14.22
N SER A 168 9.35 -5.29 15.45
CA SER A 168 8.93 -3.97 15.90
C SER A 168 10.03 -2.90 15.75
N ARG A 169 11.29 -3.31 15.91
CA ARG A 169 12.47 -2.42 15.99
C ARG A 169 13.15 -2.20 14.64
N GLN A 170 13.07 -3.17 13.74
CA GLN A 170 13.74 -3.11 12.45
C GLN A 170 12.88 -3.77 11.37
N GLN A 171 12.46 -2.97 10.40
CA GLN A 171 11.64 -3.41 9.27
C GLN A 171 12.32 -3.04 7.95
N GLU A 172 12.16 -3.93 6.98
CA GLU A 172 12.68 -3.78 5.63
C GLU A 172 11.52 -3.81 4.65
N LEU A 173 11.49 -2.85 3.72
CA LEU A 173 10.62 -2.93 2.57
C LEU A 173 11.19 -3.99 1.62
N ARG A 174 10.43 -5.03 1.34
CA ARG A 174 10.83 -6.13 0.45
C ARG A 174 10.01 -6.13 -0.82
N ARG A 175 10.66 -6.52 -1.91
CA ARG A 175 10.03 -6.75 -3.20
C ARG A 175 10.21 -8.21 -3.59
N VAL A 176 9.09 -8.90 -3.79
CA VAL A 176 9.01 -10.28 -4.28
C VAL A 176 8.52 -10.27 -5.72
N VAL A 177 9.10 -11.11 -6.57
CA VAL A 177 8.65 -11.31 -7.95
C VAL A 177 8.37 -12.79 -8.15
N ARG A 178 7.18 -13.12 -8.67
CA ARG A 178 6.83 -14.49 -9.06
C ARG A 178 7.39 -14.81 -10.44
N HIS A 179 8.12 -15.92 -10.55
CA HIS A 179 8.62 -16.47 -11.82
C HIS A 179 7.80 -17.71 -12.20
N ASP A 180 8.04 -18.28 -13.39
CA ASP A 180 7.44 -19.56 -13.79
C ASP A 180 7.72 -20.67 -12.77
N ARG A 181 8.90 -20.60 -12.12
CA ARG A 181 9.32 -21.50 -11.05
C ARG A 181 9.80 -20.68 -9.86
N GLY A 182 8.98 -20.65 -8.81
CA GLY A 182 9.32 -20.03 -7.54
C GLY A 182 9.30 -18.49 -7.57
N PHE A 183 10.06 -17.91 -6.63
CA PHE A 183 10.03 -16.47 -6.34
C PHE A 183 11.45 -15.95 -6.13
N SER A 184 11.68 -14.70 -6.53
CA SER A 184 12.87 -13.95 -6.12
C SER A 184 12.48 -12.82 -5.17
N GLU A 185 13.25 -12.59 -4.13
CA GLU A 185 13.03 -11.55 -3.13
C GLU A 185 14.27 -10.66 -3.01
N ARG A 186 14.05 -9.35 -2.87
CA ARG A 186 15.12 -8.40 -2.52
C ARG A 186 14.65 -7.40 -1.47
N VAL A 187 15.59 -6.94 -0.65
CA VAL A 187 15.41 -5.78 0.22
C VAL A 187 15.51 -4.51 -0.65
N VAL A 188 14.58 -3.58 -0.44
CA VAL A 188 14.53 -2.28 -1.12
C VAL A 188 15.17 -1.20 -0.25
N THR A 189 14.72 -1.08 1.01
CA THR A 189 15.19 -0.10 1.98
C THR A 189 14.71 -0.47 3.38
N GLY A 190 15.27 0.13 4.43
CA GLY A 190 14.64 0.15 5.76
C GLY A 190 13.37 1.01 5.77
N CYS A 191 12.40 0.67 6.64
CA CYS A 191 11.14 1.40 6.78
C CYS A 191 10.53 1.22 8.18
N VAL A 192 9.42 1.91 8.46
CA VAL A 192 8.61 1.72 9.67
C VAL A 192 7.12 1.83 9.30
N PHE A 193 6.36 0.80 9.62
CA PHE A 193 4.93 0.67 9.38
C PHE A 193 4.22 0.13 10.62
N VAL A 194 2.92 0.43 10.71
CA VAL A 194 2.00 -0.18 11.68
C VAL A 194 1.89 -1.69 11.44
N PRO A 195 1.63 -2.52 12.48
CA PRO A 195 1.60 -3.97 12.33
C PRO A 195 0.42 -4.46 11.47
N LEU A 196 0.69 -5.41 10.58
CA LEU A 196 -0.33 -6.19 9.88
C LEU A 196 -0.93 -7.21 10.86
N VAL A 197 -2.04 -6.88 11.49
CA VAL A 197 -2.73 -7.79 12.43
C VAL A 197 -3.63 -8.75 11.67
N GLY A 198 -3.47 -10.06 11.88
CA GLY A 198 -4.32 -11.08 11.27
C GLY A 198 -3.70 -12.48 11.26
N GLN A 199 -4.45 -13.46 10.75
CA GLN A 199 -4.09 -14.88 10.71
C GLN A 199 -2.69 -15.19 10.14
N HIS A 200 -2.25 -14.45 9.12
CA HIS A 200 -0.91 -14.60 8.53
C HIS A 200 0.03 -13.44 8.86
N GLY A 201 -0.37 -12.57 9.79
CA GLY A 201 0.39 -11.42 10.29
C GLY A 201 0.71 -11.57 11.78
N TRP A 202 0.65 -10.46 12.50
CA TRP A 202 0.79 -10.40 13.95
C TRP A 202 -0.52 -10.81 14.65
N ALA A 203 -0.40 -11.43 15.83
CA ALA A 203 -1.55 -11.70 16.69
C ALA A 203 -2.17 -10.39 17.21
N SER A 204 -3.48 -10.38 17.43
CA SER A 204 -4.23 -9.21 17.91
C SER A 204 -3.83 -8.74 19.31
N ASP A 205 -3.22 -9.62 20.12
CA ASP A 205 -2.80 -9.35 21.50
C ASP A 205 -1.29 -9.47 21.72
N GLY A 206 -0.49 -9.50 20.65
CA GLY A 206 0.95 -9.79 20.74
C GLY A 206 1.81 -8.55 20.85
N GLU A 207 2.43 -8.36 22.01
CA GLU A 207 3.54 -7.42 22.24
C GLU A 207 4.51 -7.40 21.05
N LEU A 208 4.78 -6.18 20.60
CA LEU A 208 5.86 -5.85 19.69
C LEU A 208 7.19 -6.12 20.44
N ASP A 209 7.66 -7.36 20.46
CA ASP A 209 8.97 -7.74 21.05
C ASP A 209 10.13 -6.91 20.43
#